data_AF-A0A2S9FRN4-F1
#
_entry.id   AF-A0A2S9FRN4-F1
#
_cell.length_a   1.000
_cell.length_b   1.000
_cell.length_c   1.000
_cell.angle_alpha   90.00
_cell.angle_beta   90.00
_cell.angle_gamma   90.00
#
_symmetry.space_group_name_H-M   'P 1'
#
loop_
_entity.id
_entity.type
_entity.pdbx_description
1 polymer ?
#
loop_
_entity_poly.entity_id
_entity_poly.type
_entity_poly.pdbx_seq_one_letter_code
_entity_poly.pdbx_strand_id
1 'polypeptide(L)'
;MSGEQGTLAQQWREARPPVAGVHVDSAACSRQSFAVIDAAAQHARHEAEVGGYIAAEAAAPVLDAGRAAVRALTGMADAEV
;
A
#
# COMPACT_ATOMS: atom_id res chain seq x y z
N MET A 1 -29.24 -9.66 -2.11
CA MET A 1 -28.56 -10.03 -3.37
C MET A 1 -27.07 -9.78 -3.16
N SER A 2 -26.33 -10.81 -2.75
CA SER A 2 -24.88 -10.71 -2.68
C SER A 2 -24.36 -10.72 -4.11
N GLY A 3 -23.98 -9.54 -4.63
CA GLY A 3 -23.41 -9.43 -5.97
C GLY A 3 -22.20 -10.35 -6.09
N GLU A 4 -22.05 -11.01 -7.25
CA GLU A 4 -20.89 -11.83 -7.54
C GLU A 4 -19.63 -11.01 -7.31
N GLN A 5 -18.85 -11.38 -6.28
CA GLN A 5 -17.51 -10.84 -6.11
C GLN A 5 -16.71 -11.29 -7.32
N GLY A 6 -16.19 -10.34 -8.09
CA GLY A 6 -15.34 -10.63 -9.23
C GLY A 6 -14.20 -11.57 -8.84
N THR A 7 -13.66 -12.32 -9.79
CA THR A 7 -12.47 -13.15 -9.57
C THR A 7 -11.35 -12.35 -8.90
N LEU A 8 -10.46 -13.02 -8.15
CA LEU A 8 -9.29 -12.38 -7.55
C LEU A 8 -8.49 -11.57 -8.58
N ALA A 9 -8.39 -12.08 -9.81
CA ALA A 9 -7.71 -11.40 -10.90
C ALA A 9 -8.42 -10.10 -11.33
N GLN A 10 -9.76 -10.07 -11.33
CA GLN A 10 -10.54 -8.85 -11.60
C GLN A 10 -10.31 -7.82 -10.49
N GLN A 11 -10.51 -8.22 -9.23
CA GLN A 11 -10.32 -7.33 -8.08
C GLN A 11 -8.88 -6.77 -8.03
N TRP A 12 -7.88 -7.61 -8.29
CA TRP A 12 -6.48 -7.19 -8.32
C TRP A 12 -6.20 -6.14 -9.41
N ARG A 13 -6.81 -6.28 -10.59
CA ARG A 13 -6.67 -5.31 -11.69
C ARG A 13 -7.42 -4.01 -11.40
N GLU A 14 -8.63 -4.09 -10.86
CA GLU A 14 -9.47 -2.93 -10.53
C GLU A 14 -8.81 -2.02 -9.49
N ALA A 15 -8.05 -2.59 -8.56
CA ALA A 15 -7.32 -1.82 -7.55
C ALA A 15 -6.09 -1.05 -8.11
N ARG A 16 -5.77 -1.17 -9.41
CA ARG A 16 -4.53 -0.64 -10.01
C ARG A 16 -4.85 0.16 -11.28
N PRO A 17 -3.98 1.12 -11.67
CA PRO A 17 -4.08 1.76 -12.98
C PRO A 17 -4.16 0.72 -14.11
N PRO A 18 -4.73 1.03 -15.28
CA PRO A 18 -4.57 0.17 -16.45
C PRO A 18 -3.09 0.04 -16.84
N VAL A 19 -2.70 -1.14 -17.33
CA VAL A 19 -1.37 -1.32 -17.95
C VAL A 19 -1.36 -0.65 -19.33
N ALA A 20 -0.24 -0.04 -19.70
CA ALA A 20 -0.05 0.49 -21.06
C ALA A 20 0.17 -0.62 -22.12
N GLY A 21 0.25 -1.89 -21.69
CA GLY A 21 0.50 -3.06 -22.52
C GLY A 21 0.25 -4.34 -21.73
N VAL A 22 1.09 -5.36 -21.86
CA VAL A 22 1.00 -6.59 -21.05
C VAL A 22 2.15 -6.61 -20.04
N HIS A 23 1.82 -6.68 -18.74
CA HIS A 23 2.81 -6.79 -17.66
C HIS A 23 2.89 -8.22 -17.14
N VAL A 24 3.95 -8.94 -17.51
CA VAL A 24 4.23 -10.32 -17.06
C VAL A 24 5.42 -10.41 -16.11
N ASP A 25 6.01 -9.27 -15.73
CA ASP A 25 7.24 -9.20 -14.94
C ASP A 25 6.98 -8.75 -13.48
N SER A 26 5.94 -9.31 -12.86
CA SER A 26 5.60 -8.96 -11.47
C SER A 26 6.60 -9.49 -10.45
N ALA A 27 7.39 -10.51 -10.83
CA ALA A 27 8.44 -11.08 -9.99
C ALA A 27 9.64 -10.12 -9.84
N ALA A 28 10.03 -9.40 -10.90
CA ALA A 28 11.06 -8.37 -10.81
C ALA A 28 10.49 -7.06 -10.23
N CYS A 29 9.34 -6.60 -10.72
CA CYS A 29 8.71 -5.39 -10.22
C CYS A 29 7.17 -5.49 -10.26
N SER A 30 6.59 -5.64 -9.07
CA SER A 30 5.15 -5.67 -8.90
C SER A 30 4.52 -4.28 -9.05
N ARG A 31 3.24 -4.27 -9.43
CA ARG A 31 2.49 -3.04 -9.69
C ARG A 31 1.77 -2.55 -8.44
N GLN A 32 1.91 -1.26 -8.13
CA GLN A 32 1.23 -0.59 -7.02
C GLN A 32 -0.27 -0.41 -7.28
N SER A 33 -1.07 -0.44 -6.21
CA SER A 33 -2.50 -0.06 -6.24
C SER A 33 -2.69 1.45 -6.18
N PHE A 34 -3.87 1.94 -6.56
CA PHE A 34 -4.26 3.34 -6.40
C PHE A 34 -4.08 3.81 -4.96
N ALA A 35 -4.55 3.03 -3.99
CA ALA A 35 -4.42 3.36 -2.56
C ALA A 35 -2.96 3.57 -2.11
N VAL A 36 -2.02 2.77 -2.62
CA VAL A 36 -0.59 2.94 -2.31
C VAL A 36 -0.02 4.20 -2.96
N ILE A 37 -0.37 4.46 -4.22
CA ILE A 37 0.05 5.66 -4.95
C ILE A 37 -0.46 6.92 -4.25
N ASP A 38 -1.74 6.93 -3.86
CA ASP A 38 -2.37 8.06 -3.19
C ASP A 38 -1.77 8.31 -1.81
N ALA A 39 -1.54 7.27 -1.01
CA ALA A 39 -0.91 7.39 0.31
C ALA A 39 0.52 7.95 0.21
N ALA A 40 1.32 7.45 -0.73
CA ALA A 40 2.68 7.95 -0.95
C ALA A 40 2.68 9.41 -1.43
N ALA A 41 1.80 9.75 -2.38
CA ALA A 41 1.67 11.11 -2.87
C ALA A 41 1.16 12.08 -1.79
N GLN A 42 0.23 11.64 -0.93
CA GLN A 42 -0.24 12.43 0.20
C GLN A 42 0.89 12.68 1.20
N HIS A 43 1.65 11.65 1.57
CA HIS A 43 2.76 11.80 2.50
C HIS A 43 3.84 12.75 1.95
N ALA A 44 4.24 12.58 0.69
CA ALA A 44 5.25 13.43 0.06
C ALA A 44 4.81 14.91 -0.01
N ARG A 45 3.52 15.17 -0.27
CA ARG A 45 2.98 16.54 -0.21
C ARG A 45 3.01 17.08 1.21
N HIS A 46 2.57 16.30 2.19
CA HIS A 46 2.56 16.73 3.58
C HIS A 46 3.97 17.03 4.08
N GLU A 47 4.95 16.19 3.76
CA GLU A 47 6.37 16.44 4.05
C GLU A 47 6.86 17.75 3.45
N ALA A 48 6.47 18.10 2.22
CA ALA A 48 6.82 19.38 1.62
C ALA A 48 6.14 20.58 2.31
N GLU A 49 4.97 20.39 2.92
CA GLU A 49 4.22 21.44 3.61
C GLU A 49 4.75 21.72 5.03
N VAL A 50 5.13 20.68 5.78
CA VAL A 50 5.46 20.79 7.21
C VAL A 50 6.89 20.40 7.57
N GLY A 51 7.67 19.91 6.61
CA GLY A 51 9.00 19.37 6.81
C GLY A 51 9.01 17.90 7.27
N GLY A 52 10.10 17.19 6.93
CA GLY A 52 10.21 15.74 7.13
C GLY A 52 10.06 15.26 8.56
N TYR A 53 10.61 15.98 9.55
CA TYR A 53 10.51 15.55 10.96
C TYR A 53 9.07 15.56 11.47
N ILE A 54 8.31 16.63 11.18
CA ILE A 54 6.91 16.75 11.61
C ILE A 54 6.03 15.75 10.84
N ALA A 55 6.25 15.60 9.54
CA ALA A 55 5.53 14.62 8.73
C ALA A 55 5.82 13.17 9.16
N ALA A 56 7.03 12.88 9.60
CA ALA A 56 7.41 11.56 10.12
C ALA A 56 6.71 11.26 11.46
N GLU A 57 6.66 12.22 12.39
CA GLU A 57 5.92 12.08 13.65
C GLU A 57 4.42 11.83 13.39
N ALA A 58 3.83 12.59 12.46
CA ALA A 58 2.44 12.41 12.06
C ALA A 58 2.17 11.04 11.39
N ALA A 59 3.16 10.48 10.68
CA ALA A 59 3.05 9.18 10.03
C ALA A 59 3.26 7.98 10.98
N ALA A 60 3.78 8.19 12.19
CA ALA A 60 4.10 7.10 13.11
C ALA A 60 2.93 6.11 13.36
N PRO A 61 1.69 6.57 13.64
CA PRO A 61 0.59 5.65 13.91
C PRO A 61 0.22 4.76 12.72
N VAL A 62 0.27 5.29 11.48
CA VAL A 62 -0.06 4.51 10.28
C VAL A 62 1.07 3.53 9.92
N LEU A 63 2.33 3.89 10.21
CA LEU A 63 3.47 2.99 10.06
C LEU A 63 3.43 1.85 11.09
N ASP A 64 3.04 2.14 12.33
CA ASP A 64 2.84 1.11 13.37
C ASP A 64 1.71 0.14 12.98
N ALA A 65 0.58 0.66 12.52
CA ALA A 65 -0.52 -0.16 12.02
C ALA A 65 -0.09 -1.02 10.82
N GLY A 66 0.69 -0.47 9.90
CA GLY A 66 1.26 -1.19 8.76
C GLY A 66 2.17 -2.34 9.20
N ARG A 67 3.08 -2.09 10.16
CA ARG A 67 3.92 -3.14 10.75
C ARG A 67 3.10 -4.24 11.40
N ALA A 68 2.07 -3.89 12.17
CA ALA A 68 1.17 -4.85 12.79
C ALA A 68 0.44 -5.71 11.75
N ALA A 69 -0.04 -5.11 10.66
CA ALA A 69 -0.69 -5.83 9.57
C ALA A 69 0.26 -6.81 8.86
N VAL A 70 1.52 -6.42 8.62
CA VAL A 70 2.53 -7.32 8.04
C VAL A 70 2.81 -8.51 8.96
N ARG A 71 2.96 -8.28 10.27
CA ARG A 71 3.15 -9.36 11.25
C ARG A 71 1.98 -10.35 11.24
N ALA A 72 0.75 -9.84 11.23
CA ALA A 72 -0.44 -10.67 11.15
C ALA A 72 -0.49 -11.48 9.85
N LEU A 73 -0.09 -10.88 8.72
CA LEU A 73 -0.03 -11.54 7.41
C LEU A 73 1.02 -12.65 7.35
N THR A 74 2.18 -12.45 7.98
CA THR A 74 3.30 -13.41 7.94
C THR A 74 3.31 -14.40 9.10
N GLY A 75 2.43 -14.23 10.10
CA GLY A 75 2.42 -15.03 11.33
C GLY A 75 3.62 -14.76 12.25
N MET A 76 4.32 -13.64 12.06
CA MET A 76 5.47 -13.26 12.88
C MET A 76 5.02 -12.64 14.21
N ALA A 77 5.74 -12.97 15.28
CA ALA A 77 5.63 -12.27 16.56
C ALA A 77 6.16 -10.84 16.43
N ASP A 78 5.84 -10.00 17.42
CA ASP A 78 6.46 -8.69 17.50
C ASP A 78 7.96 -8.81 17.76
N ALA A 79 8.74 -7.89 17.19
CA ALA A 79 10.16 -7.85 17.41
C ALA A 79 10.44 -6.96 18.63
N GLU A 80 11.15 -7.48 19.63
CA GLU A 80 11.81 -6.61 20.60
C GLU A 80 12.96 -5.90 19.87
N VAL A 81 12.91 -4.56 19.82
CA VAL A 81 13.95 -3.71 19.23
C VAL A 81 14.52 -2.81 20.33
#